data_AF-A0A9P9Q9R8-F1
#
_entry.id   AF-A0A9P9Q9R8-F1
#
_cell.length_a   1.000
_cell.length_b   1.000
_cell.length_c   1.000
_cell.angle_alpha   90.00
_cell.angle_beta   90.00
_cell.angle_gamma   90.00
#
_symmetry.space_group_name_H-M   'P 1'
#
loop_
_entity.id
_entity.type
_entity.pdbx_description
1 polymer ?
#
loop_
_entity_poly.entity_id
_entity_poly.type
_entity_poly.pdbx_seq_one_letter_code
_entity_poly.pdbx_strand_id
1 'polypeptide(L)'
;MGGRIPSIRVYNEHGDFIGKAPSSDSSYVSPGGWVTITVDQQGAGRSQQATFLEVAGADGDPVCVSYIGQTWSDGTRLAWVGDIGKYCRKPWYYSDLYVSMPNGTLYKPRCMWIGQGVAYNPGTTDQTAANIIPAIQIHTPNFGRQTESGGISVPANPSTLCGPPYMTFFTESRFDPTSSAGSRTRAIAFLAAMDLFGVVAGAVAKHVPKFVDQPQVKEAFGGRLVSSYHGKHTAKEICVNEFSLGPDFVSFSDNTFCDMETKTAWPLCDAEHSKGCFDWETKTLVIGMFRKRELKYSKVVEWT
;
A
#
# COMPACT_ATOMS: atom_id res chain seq x y z
N MET A 1 2.44 3.56 -5.61
CA MET A 1 3.64 2.71 -5.90
C MET A 1 3.24 1.65 -6.91
N GLY A 2 4.18 1.19 -7.75
CA GLY A 2 3.92 0.13 -8.73
C GLY A 2 3.78 -1.25 -8.09
N GLY A 3 3.17 -2.18 -8.83
CA GLY A 3 2.83 -3.55 -8.43
C GLY A 3 2.14 -4.28 -9.59
N ARG A 4 1.73 -5.54 -9.41
CA ARG A 4 0.94 -6.27 -10.40
C ARG A 4 -0.41 -5.59 -10.60
N ILE A 5 -0.85 -5.52 -11.85
CA ILE A 5 -2.13 -4.91 -12.23
C ILE A 5 -3.26 -5.72 -11.57
N PRO A 6 -4.21 -5.07 -10.85
CA PRO A 6 -5.26 -5.77 -10.14
C PRO A 6 -6.28 -6.40 -11.11
N SER A 7 -6.90 -7.49 -10.66
CA SER A 7 -8.08 -8.03 -11.34
C SER A 7 -9.31 -7.17 -11.05
N ILE A 8 -10.20 -7.05 -12.05
CA ILE A 8 -11.41 -6.22 -12.01
C ILE A 8 -12.66 -7.07 -12.22
N ARG A 9 -13.73 -6.77 -11.46
CA ARG A 9 -15.10 -7.29 -11.63
C ARG A 9 -16.08 -6.15 -11.49
N VAL A 10 -17.18 -6.22 -12.23
CA VAL A 10 -18.22 -5.19 -12.23
C VAL A 10 -19.62 -5.79 -12.15
N TYR A 11 -20.49 -5.10 -11.42
CA TYR A 11 -21.88 -5.48 -11.17
C TYR A 11 -22.81 -4.28 -11.37
N ASN A 12 -24.09 -4.54 -11.64
CA ASN A 12 -25.14 -3.52 -11.70
C ASN A 12 -25.69 -3.19 -10.29
N GLU A 13 -26.67 -2.28 -10.24
CA GLU A 13 -27.34 -1.86 -8.99
C GLU A 13 -28.05 -2.99 -8.24
N HIS A 14 -28.46 -4.05 -8.95
CA HIS A 14 -29.12 -5.23 -8.37
C HIS A 14 -28.12 -6.27 -7.86
N GLY A 15 -26.81 -6.06 -8.06
CA GLY A 15 -25.75 -7.02 -7.75
C GLY A 15 -25.55 -8.10 -8.82
N ASP A 16 -26.20 -8.00 -9.98
CA ASP A 16 -25.97 -8.89 -11.11
C ASP A 16 -24.58 -8.66 -11.70
N PHE A 17 -23.86 -9.75 -11.94
CA PHE A 17 -22.56 -9.71 -12.61
C PHE A 17 -22.70 -9.16 -14.04
N ILE A 18 -21.86 -8.18 -14.37
CA ILE A 18 -21.75 -7.60 -15.73
C ILE A 18 -20.54 -8.19 -16.45
N GLY A 19 -19.37 -8.22 -15.80
CA GLY A 19 -18.13 -8.65 -16.45
C GLY A 19 -16.91 -8.66 -15.54
N LYS A 20 -15.80 -9.25 -16.04
CA LYS A 20 -14.51 -9.33 -15.35
C LYS A 20 -13.35 -9.15 -16.32
N ALA A 21 -12.25 -8.58 -15.83
CA ALA A 21 -10.94 -8.60 -16.46
C ALA A 21 -9.93 -9.16 -15.44
N PRO A 22 -9.43 -10.40 -15.62
CA PRO A 22 -8.44 -10.98 -14.71
C PRO A 22 -7.06 -10.36 -14.94
N SER A 23 -6.27 -10.25 -13.86
CA SER A 23 -4.84 -9.93 -13.93
C SER A 23 -4.08 -11.11 -14.53
N SER A 24 -3.16 -10.87 -15.46
CA SER A 24 -2.11 -11.85 -15.79
C SER A 24 -0.87 -11.61 -14.91
N ASP A 25 -0.12 -12.68 -14.63
CA ASP A 25 1.11 -12.57 -13.83
C ASP A 25 2.22 -11.73 -14.50
N SER A 26 2.10 -11.53 -15.82
CA SER A 26 2.95 -10.66 -16.64
C SER A 26 2.55 -9.17 -16.64
N SER A 27 1.38 -8.82 -16.10
CA SER A 27 0.84 -7.46 -16.18
C SER A 27 1.27 -6.61 -14.98
N TYR A 28 2.27 -5.74 -15.16
CA TYR A 28 2.83 -4.87 -14.11
C TYR A 28 2.59 -3.37 -14.41
N VAL A 29 2.23 -2.58 -13.40
CA VAL A 29 2.20 -1.11 -13.50
C VAL A 29 3.40 -0.50 -12.77
N SER A 30 4.22 0.26 -13.49
CA SER A 30 5.38 0.94 -12.92
C SER A 30 4.98 2.01 -11.89
N PRO A 31 5.85 2.36 -10.92
CA PRO A 31 5.59 3.48 -10.01
C PRO A 31 5.30 4.78 -10.77
N GLY A 32 4.16 5.40 -10.49
CA GLY A 32 3.69 6.61 -11.21
C GLY A 32 3.01 6.34 -12.56
N GLY A 33 3.01 5.09 -13.03
CA GLY A 33 2.28 4.67 -14.22
C GLY A 33 0.78 4.52 -13.97
N TRP A 34 0.03 4.38 -15.06
CA TRP A 34 -1.40 4.07 -15.09
C TRP A 34 -1.68 3.00 -16.16
N VAL A 35 -2.84 2.37 -16.09
CA VAL A 35 -3.33 1.41 -17.07
C VAL A 35 -4.84 1.58 -17.24
N THR A 36 -5.35 1.44 -18.47
CA THR A 36 -6.79 1.28 -18.72
C THR A 36 -7.09 -0.21 -18.85
N ILE A 37 -8.07 -0.68 -18.07
CA ILE A 37 -8.58 -2.04 -18.13
C ILE A 37 -9.98 -1.99 -18.74
N THR A 38 -10.13 -2.54 -19.94
CA THR A 38 -11.45 -2.74 -20.56
C THR A 38 -12.10 -3.98 -19.96
N VAL A 39 -13.39 -3.90 -19.63
CA VAL A 39 -14.16 -5.04 -19.12
C VAL A 39 -15.35 -5.29 -20.05
N ASP A 40 -15.30 -6.40 -20.79
CA ASP A 40 -16.39 -6.78 -21.69
C ASP A 40 -17.61 -7.26 -20.91
N GLN A 41 -18.79 -6.78 -21.33
CA GLN A 41 -20.07 -7.11 -20.71
C GLN A 41 -20.56 -8.48 -21.21
N GLN A 42 -20.65 -9.44 -20.29
CA GLN A 42 -20.87 -10.85 -20.59
C GLN A 42 -21.87 -11.54 -19.63
N GLY A 43 -22.15 -10.95 -18.47
CA GLY A 43 -23.04 -11.52 -17.45
C GLY A 43 -24.52 -11.12 -17.61
N ALA A 44 -25.33 -11.48 -16.61
CA ALA A 44 -26.78 -11.21 -16.61
C ALA A 44 -27.10 -9.70 -16.59
N GLY A 45 -26.27 -8.88 -15.93
CA GLY A 45 -26.41 -7.43 -15.88
C GLY A 45 -25.96 -6.69 -17.16
N ARG A 46 -25.62 -7.41 -18.24
CA ARG A 46 -25.16 -6.80 -19.51
C ARG A 46 -26.18 -5.79 -20.04
N SER A 47 -25.69 -4.71 -20.65
CA SER A 47 -26.43 -3.52 -21.11
C SER A 47 -26.88 -2.57 -19.99
N GLN A 48 -26.35 -2.69 -18.77
CA GLN A 48 -26.59 -1.76 -17.66
C GLN A 48 -25.28 -1.10 -17.20
N GLN A 49 -25.40 0.00 -16.43
CA GLN A 49 -24.26 0.66 -15.80
C GLN A 49 -23.59 -0.26 -14.76
N ALA A 50 -22.25 -0.21 -14.74
CA ALA A 50 -21.42 -0.88 -13.75
C ALA A 50 -21.29 -0.02 -12.48
N THR A 51 -22.32 0.01 -11.64
CA THR A 51 -22.35 0.84 -10.43
C THR A 51 -21.48 0.29 -9.30
N PHE A 52 -21.22 -1.02 -9.27
CA PHE A 52 -20.25 -1.61 -8.35
C PHE A 52 -18.97 -2.05 -9.08
N LEU A 53 -17.83 -1.60 -8.57
CA LEU A 53 -16.49 -1.93 -9.05
C LEU A 53 -15.73 -2.71 -7.96
N GLU A 54 -15.43 -3.99 -8.21
CA GLU A 54 -14.57 -4.83 -7.38
C GLU A 54 -13.16 -4.87 -7.97
N VAL A 55 -12.17 -4.54 -7.14
CA VAL A 55 -10.74 -4.45 -7.48
C VAL A 55 -9.96 -5.34 -6.50
N ALA A 56 -9.29 -6.36 -7.01
CA ALA A 56 -8.42 -7.22 -6.21
C ALA A 56 -6.98 -7.13 -6.69
N GLY A 57 -6.06 -6.83 -5.78
CA GLY A 57 -4.63 -6.96 -6.09
C GLY A 57 -4.25 -8.43 -6.16
N ALA A 58 -3.18 -8.73 -6.89
CA ALA A 58 -2.68 -10.08 -7.00
C ALA A 58 -1.91 -10.54 -5.76
N ASP A 59 -1.63 -11.84 -5.69
CA ASP A 59 -0.92 -12.45 -4.58
C ASP A 59 0.60 -12.26 -4.74
N GLY A 60 1.25 -11.83 -3.65
CA GLY A 60 2.70 -11.64 -3.55
C GLY A 60 3.22 -10.27 -3.98
N ASP A 61 2.44 -9.45 -4.70
CA ASP A 61 2.85 -8.13 -5.21
C ASP A 61 1.74 -7.08 -5.06
N PRO A 62 1.52 -6.55 -3.83
CA PRO A 62 0.48 -5.58 -3.55
C PRO A 62 0.77 -4.23 -4.23
N VAL A 63 -0.27 -3.55 -4.69
CA VAL A 63 -0.18 -2.26 -5.39
C VAL A 63 -0.75 -1.13 -4.52
N CYS A 64 -0.06 0.02 -4.48
CA CYS A 64 -0.57 1.20 -3.77
C CYS A 64 -1.24 2.16 -4.75
N VAL A 65 -2.57 2.09 -4.82
CA VAL A 65 -3.44 2.77 -5.80
C VAL A 65 -3.83 4.15 -5.30
N SER A 66 -3.55 5.19 -6.10
CA SER A 66 -3.72 6.60 -5.71
C SER A 66 -5.06 7.17 -6.15
N TYR A 67 -5.56 6.72 -7.30
CA TYR A 67 -6.93 6.95 -7.76
C TYR A 67 -7.35 5.83 -8.71
N ILE A 68 -8.66 5.68 -8.91
CA ILE A 68 -9.28 4.81 -9.91
C ILE A 68 -10.29 5.65 -10.68
N GLY A 69 -10.18 5.70 -12.00
CA GLY A 69 -11.20 6.29 -12.87
C GLY A 69 -12.05 5.18 -13.50
N GLN A 70 -13.37 5.37 -13.52
CA GLN A 70 -14.31 4.50 -14.23
C GLN A 70 -15.04 5.34 -15.29
N THR A 71 -15.14 4.82 -16.51
CA THR A 71 -16.03 5.37 -17.55
C THR A 71 -17.11 4.35 -17.83
N TRP A 72 -18.38 4.75 -17.75
CA TRP A 72 -19.53 3.92 -18.11
C TRP A 72 -19.80 3.95 -19.62
N SER A 73 -20.65 3.03 -20.11
CA SER A 73 -21.02 2.92 -21.53
C SER A 73 -21.78 4.15 -22.07
N ASP A 74 -22.38 4.96 -21.20
CA ASP A 74 -23.00 6.25 -21.54
C ASP A 74 -22.01 7.44 -21.55
N GLY A 75 -20.73 7.19 -21.29
CA GLY A 75 -19.68 8.20 -21.22
C GLY A 75 -19.53 8.88 -19.84
N THR A 76 -20.38 8.57 -18.86
CA THR A 76 -20.26 9.08 -17.48
C THR A 76 -18.91 8.68 -16.89
N ARG A 77 -18.18 9.66 -16.33
CA ARG A 77 -16.89 9.44 -15.68
C ARG A 77 -16.99 9.62 -14.16
N LEU A 78 -16.52 8.63 -13.43
CA LEU A 78 -16.52 8.57 -11.96
C LEU A 78 -15.09 8.32 -11.47
N ALA A 79 -14.78 8.78 -10.26
CA ALA A 79 -13.45 8.62 -9.69
C ALA A 79 -13.47 8.34 -8.19
N TRP A 80 -12.60 7.41 -7.78
CA TRP A 80 -12.26 7.08 -6.40
C TRP A 80 -10.80 7.47 -6.12
N VAL A 81 -10.48 7.88 -4.89
CA VAL A 81 -9.12 8.31 -4.48
C VAL A 81 -8.62 7.52 -3.27
N GLY A 82 -7.32 7.20 -3.25
CA GLY A 82 -6.69 6.38 -2.21
C GLY A 82 -6.66 7.03 -0.83
N ASP A 83 -6.93 8.34 -0.70
CA ASP A 83 -7.18 9.01 0.58
C ASP A 83 -8.27 8.32 1.41
N ILE A 84 -9.28 7.73 0.76
CA ILE A 84 -10.35 6.99 1.42
C ILE A 84 -9.78 5.84 2.26
N GLY A 85 -8.68 5.20 1.84
CA GLY A 85 -7.98 4.20 2.64
C GLY A 85 -7.50 4.72 3.99
N LYS A 86 -6.89 5.92 4.03
CA LYS A 86 -6.50 6.59 5.28
C LYS A 86 -7.71 6.88 6.16
N TYR A 87 -8.76 7.50 5.60
CA TYR A 87 -9.97 7.85 6.35
C TYR A 87 -10.69 6.61 6.91
N CYS A 88 -10.64 5.49 6.19
CA CYS A 88 -11.25 4.23 6.59
C CYS A 88 -10.35 3.35 7.48
N ARG A 89 -9.20 3.85 7.96
CA ARG A 89 -8.22 3.06 8.75
C ARG A 89 -7.83 1.77 8.00
N LYS A 90 -7.26 1.94 6.81
CA LYS A 90 -6.76 0.88 5.92
C LYS A 90 -5.34 1.23 5.47
N PRO A 91 -4.49 0.25 5.15
CA PRO A 91 -3.09 0.50 4.80
C PRO A 91 -2.92 1.52 3.67
N TRP A 92 -2.18 2.59 3.94
CA TRP A 92 -2.03 3.73 3.03
C TRP A 92 -0.61 4.30 3.02
N TYR A 93 -0.26 5.04 1.97
CA TYR A 93 0.98 5.81 1.89
C TYR A 93 0.76 7.11 1.11
N TYR A 94 1.75 8.01 1.09
CA TYR A 94 1.72 9.15 0.18
C TYR A 94 1.88 8.70 -1.29
N SER A 95 1.52 9.57 -2.23
CA SER A 95 1.83 9.37 -3.64
C SER A 95 2.39 10.65 -4.25
N ASP A 96 3.17 10.51 -5.32
CA ASP A 96 3.69 11.63 -6.11
C ASP A 96 2.88 11.87 -7.40
N LEU A 97 1.65 11.38 -7.43
CA LEU A 97 0.75 11.60 -8.55
C LEU A 97 -0.04 12.88 -8.34
N TYR A 98 -0.12 13.73 -9.36
CA TYR A 98 -1.07 14.83 -9.39
C TYR A 98 -2.36 14.39 -10.09
N VAL A 99 -3.50 14.68 -9.47
CA VAL A 99 -4.82 14.64 -10.11
C VAL A 99 -5.35 16.07 -10.21
N SER A 100 -6.06 16.37 -11.29
CA SER A 100 -6.78 17.65 -11.41
C SER A 100 -8.04 17.62 -10.53
N MET A 101 -8.41 18.76 -9.98
CA MET A 101 -9.66 18.98 -9.23
C MET A 101 -10.64 19.84 -10.06
N PRO A 102 -11.96 19.78 -9.81
CA PRO A 102 -12.98 20.57 -10.52
C PRO A 102 -12.73 22.09 -10.57
N ASN A 103 -12.03 22.62 -9.57
CA ASN A 103 -11.66 24.04 -9.47
C ASN A 103 -10.37 24.40 -10.24
N GLY A 104 -9.81 23.48 -11.04
CA GLY A 104 -8.56 23.67 -11.79
C GLY A 104 -7.27 23.51 -10.97
N THR A 105 -7.35 23.28 -9.66
CA THR A 105 -6.15 23.02 -8.83
C THR A 105 -5.65 21.58 -9.00
N LEU A 106 -4.33 21.38 -8.85
CA LEU A 106 -3.75 20.04 -8.75
C LEU A 106 -3.74 19.56 -7.30
N TYR A 107 -4.00 18.27 -7.11
CA TYR A 107 -4.04 17.60 -5.81
C TYR A 107 -3.16 16.34 -5.85
N LYS A 108 -2.34 16.11 -4.80
CA LYS A 108 -1.63 14.83 -4.60
C LYS A 108 -2.46 13.93 -3.67
N PRO A 109 -3.21 12.93 -4.17
CA PRO A 109 -3.93 12.01 -3.31
C PRO A 109 -2.98 11.05 -2.61
N ARG A 110 -3.39 10.55 -1.45
CA ARG A 110 -2.74 9.37 -0.85
C ARG A 110 -3.07 8.12 -1.67
N CYS A 111 -2.24 7.10 -1.54
CA CYS A 111 -2.53 5.78 -2.10
C CYS A 111 -2.93 4.80 -1.00
N MET A 112 -3.82 3.86 -1.33
CA MET A 112 -4.20 2.73 -0.49
C MET A 112 -3.59 1.45 -1.07
N TRP A 113 -3.09 0.56 -0.23
CA TRP A 113 -2.59 -0.75 -0.64
C TRP A 113 -3.73 -1.74 -0.88
N ILE A 114 -3.66 -2.45 -2.01
CA ILE A 114 -4.58 -3.51 -2.41
C ILE A 114 -3.77 -4.72 -2.90
N GLY A 115 -4.14 -5.92 -2.46
CA GLY A 115 -3.51 -7.20 -2.83
C GLY A 115 -3.18 -8.07 -1.62
N GLN A 116 -2.67 -9.27 -1.88
CA GLN A 116 -2.15 -10.15 -0.82
C GLN A 116 -0.62 -10.15 -0.82
N GLY A 117 0.00 -10.27 0.34
CA GLY A 117 1.44 -10.50 0.43
C GLY A 117 2.08 -9.93 1.69
N VAL A 118 3.36 -10.25 1.83
CA VAL A 118 4.24 -9.70 2.87
C VAL A 118 4.61 -8.25 2.54
N ALA A 119 3.83 -7.30 3.06
CA ALA A 119 4.51 -6.13 3.62
C ALA A 119 5.05 -6.49 5.01
N TYR A 120 6.19 -5.90 5.35
CA TYR A 120 6.93 -6.19 6.57
C TYR A 120 6.16 -5.72 7.82
N ASN A 121 5.99 -6.59 8.81
CA ASN A 121 5.38 -6.27 10.11
C ASN A 121 6.47 -5.83 11.11
N PRO A 122 6.40 -4.61 11.68
CA PRO A 122 7.29 -4.18 12.77
C PRO A 122 7.22 -5.11 13.98
N GLY A 123 8.36 -5.69 14.37
CA GLY A 123 8.54 -6.33 15.69
C GLY A 123 8.45 -7.86 15.75
N THR A 124 8.23 -8.56 14.63
CA THR A 124 8.33 -10.03 14.57
C THR A 124 9.33 -10.47 13.51
N THR A 125 10.18 -11.46 13.82
CA THR A 125 10.96 -12.21 12.80
C THR A 125 10.07 -13.09 11.91
N ASP A 126 8.78 -13.15 12.23
CA ASP A 126 7.77 -13.89 11.49
C ASP A 126 7.30 -13.08 10.27
N GLN A 127 7.37 -13.68 9.08
CA GLN A 127 6.91 -13.11 7.81
C GLN A 127 5.37 -13.15 7.71
N THR A 128 4.70 -12.77 8.80
CA THR A 128 3.25 -12.64 8.83
C THR A 128 2.84 -11.61 7.79
N ALA A 129 1.93 -12.00 6.90
CA ALA A 129 1.38 -11.07 5.91
C ALA A 129 0.84 -9.84 6.65
N ALA A 130 1.34 -8.66 6.31
CA ALA A 130 0.71 -7.42 6.74
C ALA A 130 -0.78 -7.47 6.38
N ASN A 131 -1.61 -6.81 7.20
CA ASN A 131 -3.05 -6.71 7.03
C ASN A 131 -3.45 -5.79 5.84
N ILE A 132 -2.84 -6.01 4.67
CA ILE A 132 -3.23 -5.44 3.39
C ILE A 132 -4.60 -5.99 3.01
N ILE A 133 -5.40 -5.17 2.35
CA ILE A 133 -6.73 -5.56 1.89
C ILE A 133 -6.58 -6.30 0.54
N PRO A 134 -6.91 -7.59 0.43
CA PRO A 134 -6.80 -8.34 -0.82
C PRO A 134 -7.62 -7.72 -1.95
N ALA A 135 -8.84 -7.29 -1.61
CA ALA A 135 -9.79 -6.72 -2.55
C ALA A 135 -10.71 -5.69 -1.89
N ILE A 136 -11.13 -4.70 -2.68
CA ILE A 136 -12.18 -3.75 -2.32
C ILE A 136 -13.32 -3.84 -3.32
N GLN A 137 -14.54 -3.57 -2.86
CA GLN A 137 -15.67 -3.21 -3.71
C GLN A 137 -16.04 -1.76 -3.43
N ILE A 138 -16.33 -1.01 -4.49
CA ILE A 138 -16.66 0.42 -4.47
C ILE A 138 -18.00 0.58 -5.17
N HIS A 139 -19.00 1.17 -4.51
CA HIS A 139 -20.20 1.66 -5.19
C HIS A 139 -19.92 3.03 -5.80
N THR A 140 -19.51 3.04 -7.06
CA THR A 140 -18.91 4.21 -7.73
C THR A 140 -19.84 5.44 -7.84
N PRO A 141 -21.19 5.34 -7.90
CA PRO A 141 -22.08 6.51 -7.87
C PRO A 141 -21.97 7.37 -6.60
N ASN A 142 -21.48 6.80 -5.48
CA ASN A 142 -21.28 7.55 -4.23
C ASN A 142 -19.91 8.24 -4.14
N PHE A 143 -19.03 8.01 -5.11
CA PHE A 143 -17.74 8.69 -5.22
C PHE A 143 -17.79 9.74 -6.32
N GLY A 144 -16.80 10.63 -6.31
CA GLY A 144 -16.88 11.88 -7.06
C GLY A 144 -17.08 11.68 -8.55
N ARG A 145 -18.02 12.43 -9.14
CA ARG A 145 -18.03 12.62 -10.59
C ARG A 145 -16.70 13.25 -11.01
N GLN A 146 -16.10 12.68 -12.06
CA GLN A 146 -15.05 13.36 -12.78
C GLN A 146 -15.72 14.39 -13.69
N THR A 147 -15.33 15.65 -13.54
CA THR A 147 -15.83 16.75 -14.39
C THR A 147 -15.39 16.60 -15.84
N GLU A 148 -16.04 17.30 -16.76
CA GLU A 148 -15.70 17.27 -18.20
C GLU A 148 -14.24 17.72 -18.45
N SER A 149 -13.72 18.64 -17.62
CA SER A 149 -12.31 19.06 -17.58
C SER A 149 -11.35 18.01 -16.99
N GLY A 150 -11.84 16.82 -16.64
CA GLY A 150 -11.05 15.72 -16.06
C GLY A 150 -10.83 15.83 -14.54
N GLY A 151 -11.35 16.85 -13.88
CA GLY A 151 -11.15 17.09 -12.45
C GLY A 151 -11.95 16.14 -11.54
N ILE A 152 -11.30 15.53 -10.55
CA ILE A 152 -11.87 14.56 -9.60
C ILE A 152 -12.46 15.27 -8.38
N SER A 153 -13.72 15.00 -8.04
CA SER A 153 -14.32 15.48 -6.78
C SER A 153 -13.99 14.53 -5.62
N VAL A 154 -13.59 15.10 -4.47
CA VAL A 154 -13.30 14.34 -3.23
C VAL A 154 -14.46 14.54 -2.24
N PRO A 155 -15.05 13.48 -1.66
CA PRO A 155 -16.17 13.60 -0.72
C PRO A 155 -15.81 14.43 0.52
N ALA A 156 -16.74 15.30 0.96
CA ALA A 156 -16.52 16.18 2.11
C ALA A 156 -16.42 15.44 3.46
N ASN A 157 -17.04 14.26 3.57
CA ASN A 157 -16.89 13.37 4.73
C ASN A 157 -16.63 11.93 4.25
N PRO A 158 -15.37 11.53 4.05
CA PRO A 158 -15.03 10.20 3.54
C PRO A 158 -15.33 9.06 4.54
N SER A 159 -15.47 9.35 5.84
CA SER A 159 -15.65 8.31 6.87
C SER A 159 -17.01 7.60 6.79
N THR A 160 -18.05 8.24 6.23
CA THR A 160 -19.34 7.58 6.00
C THR A 160 -19.30 6.56 4.87
N LEU A 161 -18.27 6.61 4.01
CA LEU A 161 -18.10 5.77 2.83
C LEU A 161 -17.35 4.46 3.12
N CYS A 162 -16.95 4.24 4.37
CA CYS A 162 -16.09 3.13 4.79
C CYS A 162 -16.83 1.80 5.04
N GLY A 163 -18.11 1.72 4.72
CA GLY A 163 -18.93 0.52 4.89
C GLY A 163 -19.97 0.36 3.78
N PRO A 164 -20.65 -0.80 3.71
CA PRO A 164 -21.65 -1.08 2.69
C PRO A 164 -22.84 -0.11 2.75
N PRO A 165 -23.46 0.24 1.60
CA PRO A 165 -23.12 -0.22 0.26
C PRO A 165 -21.90 0.50 -0.35
N TYR A 166 -21.44 1.61 0.24
CA TYR A 166 -20.43 2.51 -0.34
C TYR A 166 -19.08 1.82 -0.63
N MET A 167 -18.52 1.15 0.38
CA MET A 167 -17.36 0.27 0.20
C MET A 167 -17.46 -1.00 1.04
N THR A 168 -16.96 -2.09 0.45
CA THR A 168 -16.65 -3.32 1.17
C THR A 168 -15.15 -3.56 1.09
N PHE A 169 -14.50 -3.81 2.23
CA PHE A 169 -13.12 -4.27 2.30
C PHE A 169 -13.14 -5.77 2.56
N PHE A 170 -12.68 -6.58 1.61
CA PHE A 170 -12.66 -8.04 1.77
C PHE A 170 -11.44 -8.47 2.58
N THR A 171 -11.53 -9.62 3.26
CA THR A 171 -10.42 -10.24 4.02
C THR A 171 -9.78 -11.42 3.29
N GLU A 172 -10.37 -11.85 2.17
CA GLU A 172 -9.94 -12.97 1.34
C GLU A 172 -9.93 -12.52 -0.14
N SER A 173 -9.06 -13.10 -0.97
CA SER A 173 -9.06 -12.83 -2.41
C SER A 173 -10.37 -13.36 -3.01
N ARG A 174 -11.10 -12.50 -3.72
CA ARG A 174 -12.36 -12.87 -4.37
C ARG A 174 -12.13 -13.48 -5.76
N PHE A 175 -10.93 -13.40 -6.32
CA PHE A 175 -10.58 -13.80 -7.68
C PHE A 175 -10.09 -15.25 -7.81
N ASP A 176 -10.69 -16.16 -7.07
CA ASP A 176 -10.54 -17.58 -7.36
C ASP A 176 -11.25 -17.91 -8.69
N PRO A 177 -10.55 -18.42 -9.73
CA PRO A 177 -11.15 -18.80 -11.01
C PRO A 177 -12.15 -19.96 -10.90
N THR A 178 -12.15 -20.71 -9.79
CA THR A 178 -13.04 -21.85 -9.52
C THR A 178 -14.29 -21.49 -8.70
N SER A 179 -14.41 -20.23 -8.24
CA SER A 179 -15.49 -19.79 -7.33
C SER A 179 -16.86 -19.56 -7.99
N SER A 180 -17.43 -20.61 -8.59
CA SER A 180 -18.88 -20.79 -8.60
C SER A 180 -19.38 -21.02 -7.17
N ALA A 181 -20.55 -20.49 -6.82
CA ALA A 181 -21.08 -20.57 -5.46
C ALA A 181 -21.29 -22.03 -4.99
N GLY A 182 -20.64 -22.44 -3.90
CA GLY A 182 -21.00 -23.68 -3.21
C GLY A 182 -19.91 -24.31 -2.33
N SER A 183 -20.34 -24.79 -1.16
CA SER A 183 -19.67 -25.76 -0.28
C SER A 183 -18.37 -25.35 0.44
N ARG A 184 -18.46 -25.30 1.78
CA ARG A 184 -17.30 -25.27 2.69
C ARG A 184 -16.88 -26.69 3.05
N THR A 185 -15.59 -27.00 2.94
CA THR A 185 -14.97 -28.08 3.74
C THR A 185 -13.51 -27.74 4.02
N ARG A 186 -13.20 -27.27 5.24
CA ARG A 186 -11.81 -27.17 5.71
C ARG A 186 -11.38 -28.53 6.25
N ALA A 187 -10.41 -29.17 5.60
CA ALA A 187 -9.68 -30.30 6.19
C ALA A 187 -8.62 -29.76 7.16
N ILE A 188 -8.67 -30.19 8.42
CA ILE A 188 -7.62 -29.92 9.40
C ILE A 188 -6.61 -31.07 9.32
N ALA A 189 -5.42 -30.80 8.78
CA ALA A 189 -4.31 -31.75 8.82
C ALA A 189 -3.43 -31.44 10.06
N PHE A 190 -3.67 -32.18 11.15
CA PHE A 190 -2.67 -32.27 12.21
C PHE A 190 -1.53 -33.16 11.74
N LEU A 191 -0.30 -32.63 11.72
CA LEU A 191 0.92 -33.43 11.64
C LEU A 191 1.80 -33.11 12.84
N ALA A 192 1.88 -34.08 13.76
CA ALA A 192 2.89 -34.13 14.78
C ALA A 192 3.97 -35.15 14.35
N ALA A 193 5.22 -34.72 14.36
CA ALA A 193 6.37 -35.60 14.35
C ALA A 193 7.45 -34.95 15.23
N MET A 194 7.85 -35.67 16.28
CA MET A 194 9.00 -35.30 17.11
C MET A 194 10.24 -35.99 16.52
N ASP A 195 11.35 -35.25 16.37
CA ASP A 195 12.67 -35.85 16.21
C ASP A 195 13.52 -35.61 17.46
N LEU A 196 14.17 -36.68 17.93
CA LEU A 196 14.81 -36.77 19.25
C LEU A 196 16.25 -37.30 19.13
N PHE A 197 17.17 -36.46 18.69
CA PHE A 197 18.63 -36.65 18.81
C PHE A 197 19.29 -35.25 18.76
N GLY A 198 20.33 -34.92 19.54
CA GLY A 198 21.00 -35.59 20.63
C GLY A 198 22.01 -34.61 21.28
N VAL A 199 22.34 -34.77 22.56
CA VAL A 199 23.22 -33.83 23.27
C VAL A 199 24.68 -34.03 22.88
N VAL A 200 25.37 -32.96 22.47
CA VAL A 200 26.84 -32.87 22.49
C VAL A 200 27.24 -31.61 23.23
N ALA A 201 27.88 -31.78 24.39
CA ALA A 201 28.46 -30.68 25.15
C ALA A 201 29.82 -30.30 24.54
N GLY A 202 29.92 -29.10 23.97
CA GLY A 202 31.18 -28.52 23.47
C GLY A 202 31.44 -27.16 24.09
N ALA A 203 32.45 -27.06 24.94
CA ALA A 203 32.88 -25.77 25.49
C ALA A 203 33.72 -25.03 24.44
N VAL A 204 33.25 -23.87 23.98
CA VAL A 204 34.00 -22.96 23.09
C VAL A 204 33.98 -21.55 23.68
N ALA A 205 35.09 -20.83 23.51
CA ALA A 205 35.41 -19.61 24.24
C ALA A 205 34.35 -18.50 24.15
N LYS A 206 34.27 -17.68 25.21
CA LYS A 206 33.61 -16.36 25.18
C LYS A 206 34.34 -15.43 24.22
N HIS A 207 34.08 -15.57 22.92
CA HIS A 207 34.38 -14.52 21.96
C HIS A 207 33.43 -13.37 22.28
N VAL A 208 33.94 -12.31 22.91
CA VAL A 208 33.20 -11.04 22.96
C VAL A 208 33.12 -10.58 21.51
N PRO A 209 31.93 -10.56 20.87
CA PRO A 209 31.86 -10.10 19.50
C PRO A 209 32.31 -8.64 19.49
N LYS A 210 33.35 -8.34 18.71
CA LYS A 210 33.61 -6.95 18.35
C LYS A 210 32.33 -6.47 17.68
N PHE A 211 31.68 -5.48 18.29
CA PHE A 211 30.53 -4.81 17.72
C PHE A 211 31.02 -4.00 16.51
N VAL A 212 31.18 -4.70 15.39
CA VAL A 212 31.26 -4.07 14.08
C VAL A 212 29.86 -3.55 13.83
N ASP A 213 29.67 -2.23 13.82
CA ASP A 213 28.45 -1.61 13.30
C ASP A 213 28.38 -1.94 11.80
N GLN A 214 27.92 -3.15 11.48
CA GLN A 214 27.63 -3.53 10.11
C GLN A 214 26.44 -2.71 9.62
N PRO A 215 26.49 -2.16 8.40
CA PRO A 215 25.39 -1.38 7.86
C PRO A 215 24.09 -2.18 7.86
N GLN A 216 23.02 -1.58 8.37
CA GLN A 216 21.70 -2.22 8.38
C GLN A 216 21.14 -2.20 6.97
N VAL A 217 21.02 -3.36 6.34
CA VAL A 217 20.33 -3.50 5.05
C VAL A 217 18.83 -3.37 5.30
N LYS A 218 18.19 -2.44 4.59
CA LYS A 218 16.73 -2.28 4.62
C LYS A 218 16.16 -3.11 3.49
N GLU A 219 15.31 -4.09 3.82
CA GLU A 219 14.68 -4.98 2.84
C GLU A 219 13.19 -4.66 2.62
N ALA A 220 12.53 -4.08 3.63
CA ALA A 220 11.12 -3.70 3.57
C ALA A 220 10.81 -2.82 2.33
N PHE A 221 9.70 -3.12 1.65
CA PHE A 221 9.27 -2.48 0.41
C PHE A 221 10.33 -2.49 -0.71
N GLY A 222 11.17 -3.53 -0.72
CA GLY A 222 12.26 -3.71 -1.66
C GLY A 222 13.46 -2.81 -1.35
N GLY A 223 13.65 -2.40 -0.08
CA GLY A 223 14.75 -1.56 0.36
C GLY A 223 14.69 -0.13 -0.15
N ARG A 224 13.49 0.42 -0.26
CA ARG A 224 13.28 1.79 -0.77
C ARG A 224 13.34 2.82 0.35
N LEU A 225 13.90 3.99 0.02
CA LEU A 225 13.75 5.23 0.76
C LEU A 225 13.07 6.25 -0.16
N VAL A 226 12.07 6.95 0.35
CA VAL A 226 11.38 8.02 -0.38
C VAL A 226 11.57 9.33 0.37
N SER A 227 11.92 10.42 -0.33
CA SER A 227 11.90 11.77 0.23
C SER A 227 10.87 12.65 -0.46
N SER A 228 10.40 13.70 0.22
CA SER A 228 9.40 14.63 -0.33
C SER A 228 9.62 16.06 0.16
N TYR A 229 9.55 17.01 -0.78
CA TYR A 229 9.52 18.46 -0.49
C TYR A 229 8.08 19.00 -0.31
N HIS A 230 7.07 18.27 -0.81
CA HIS A 230 5.67 18.69 -0.76
C HIS A 230 5.13 18.86 0.68
N GLY A 231 4.70 20.08 1.03
CA GLY A 231 4.35 20.47 2.41
C GLY A 231 3.13 19.79 3.06
N LYS A 232 2.44 18.88 2.37
CA LYS A 232 1.40 18.00 2.96
C LYS A 232 1.90 16.58 3.23
N HIS A 233 3.17 16.29 2.91
CA HIS A 233 3.79 14.99 3.10
C HIS A 233 4.77 15.05 4.28
N THR A 234 4.27 15.17 5.50
CA THR A 234 5.10 15.20 6.72
C THR A 234 5.52 13.79 7.13
N ALA A 235 6.78 13.58 7.52
CA ALA A 235 7.25 12.28 8.01
C ALA A 235 6.67 11.97 9.40
N LYS A 236 6.42 12.99 10.23
CA LYS A 236 5.72 12.84 11.51
C LYS A 236 4.34 12.19 11.36
N GLU A 237 3.52 12.62 10.39
CA GLU A 237 2.20 12.01 10.13
C GLU A 237 2.32 10.51 9.86
N ILE A 238 3.24 10.07 8.99
CA ILE A 238 3.30 8.64 8.67
C ILE A 238 3.95 7.84 9.81
N CYS A 239 4.89 8.40 10.56
CA CYS A 239 5.50 7.66 11.67
C CYS A 239 4.51 7.36 12.81
N VAL A 240 3.61 8.31 13.14
CA VAL A 240 2.62 8.10 14.21
C VAL A 240 1.34 7.40 13.74
N ASN A 241 1.10 7.29 12.43
CA ASN A 241 -0.13 6.66 11.92
C ASN A 241 -0.02 5.13 11.89
N GLU A 242 -0.88 4.48 12.65
CA GLU A 242 -1.04 3.02 12.74
C GLU A 242 -1.26 2.34 11.37
N PHE A 243 -1.94 3.01 10.43
CA PHE A 243 -2.29 2.47 9.11
C PHE A 243 -1.39 2.97 7.98
N SER A 244 -0.41 3.83 8.24
CA SER A 244 0.57 4.13 7.21
C SER A 244 1.45 2.89 6.99
N LEU A 245 1.70 2.53 5.74
CA LEU A 245 2.43 1.34 5.37
C LEU A 245 3.23 1.66 4.11
N GLY A 246 4.53 1.39 4.10
CA GLY A 246 5.36 1.70 2.93
C GLY A 246 6.84 1.87 3.26
N PRO A 247 7.65 2.26 2.25
CA PRO A 247 9.07 2.56 2.40
C PRO A 247 9.38 3.52 3.55
N ASP A 248 10.62 3.49 4.04
CA ASP A 248 11.14 4.57 4.89
C ASP A 248 10.98 5.93 4.18
N PHE A 249 10.78 6.98 4.97
CA PHE A 249 10.38 8.28 4.44
C PHE A 249 11.15 9.45 5.03
N VAL A 250 11.50 10.42 4.18
CA VAL A 250 12.06 11.71 4.58
C VAL A 250 11.13 12.82 4.13
N SER A 251 10.88 13.77 5.01
CA SER A 251 10.19 15.01 4.67
C SER A 251 11.05 16.20 5.00
N PHE A 252 11.33 16.99 3.97
CA PHE A 252 12.01 18.28 4.09
C PHE A 252 11.06 19.40 4.54
N SER A 253 9.74 19.13 4.61
CA SER A 253 8.75 20.09 5.12
C SER A 253 8.64 20.14 6.65
N ASP A 254 9.01 19.05 7.34
CA ASP A 254 9.03 18.94 8.80
C ASP A 254 10.39 18.48 9.35
N ASN A 255 11.43 18.53 8.51
CA ASN A 255 12.81 18.10 8.76
C ASN A 255 12.92 16.79 9.54
N THR A 256 12.20 15.77 9.08
CA THR A 256 12.08 14.49 9.79
C THR A 256 12.27 13.30 8.86
N PHE A 257 13.03 12.31 9.33
CA PHE A 257 13.10 10.96 8.81
C PHE A 257 12.18 10.04 9.63
N CYS A 258 11.52 9.11 8.95
CA CYS A 258 10.72 8.05 9.54
C CYS A 258 11.27 6.70 9.10
N ASP A 259 11.81 5.94 10.07
CA ASP A 259 12.03 4.51 9.93
C ASP A 259 10.67 3.81 10.04
N MET A 260 10.10 3.42 8.90
CA MET A 260 8.75 2.87 8.81
C MET A 260 8.68 1.41 9.30
N GLU A 261 9.82 0.74 9.36
CA GLU A 261 10.03 -0.63 9.87
C GLU A 261 10.04 -0.69 11.41
N THR A 262 10.37 0.42 12.10
CA THR A 262 10.27 0.56 13.57
C THR A 262 9.25 1.60 14.04
N LYS A 263 8.64 2.38 13.12
CA LYS A 263 7.81 3.57 13.41
C LYS A 263 8.54 4.64 14.23
N THR A 264 9.87 4.71 14.11
CA THR A 264 10.70 5.69 14.84
C THR A 264 10.95 6.94 14.00
N ALA A 265 10.51 8.09 14.50
CA ALA A 265 10.82 9.38 13.90
C ALA A 265 12.16 9.92 14.43
N TRP A 266 12.97 10.48 13.52
CA TRP A 266 14.26 11.12 13.82
C TRP A 266 14.31 12.49 13.14
N PRO A 267 14.78 13.56 13.79
CA PRO A 267 15.08 14.81 13.09
C PRO A 267 16.15 14.56 12.02
N LEU A 268 16.14 15.34 10.94
CA LEU A 268 17.27 15.39 10.01
C LEU A 268 18.47 16.06 10.70
N CYS A 269 19.69 15.65 10.36
CA CYS A 269 20.88 16.26 10.92
C CYS A 269 21.10 17.66 10.33
N ASP A 270 21.32 18.65 11.20
CA ASP A 270 21.58 20.05 10.85
C ASP A 270 22.57 20.68 11.87
N ALA A 271 22.70 22.01 11.87
CA ALA A 271 23.60 22.71 12.78
C ALA A 271 23.19 22.60 14.27
N GLU A 272 21.91 22.39 14.56
CA GLU A 272 21.37 22.22 15.91
C GLU A 272 21.36 20.73 16.29
N HIS A 273 21.02 19.86 15.35
CA HIS A 273 20.88 18.42 15.48
C HIS A 273 22.13 17.69 14.95
N SER A 274 23.22 17.72 15.73
CA SER A 274 24.45 16.97 15.41
C SER A 274 24.46 15.52 15.93
N LYS A 275 23.44 15.12 16.70
CA LYS A 275 23.26 13.79 17.32
C LYS A 275 21.77 13.50 17.49
N GLY A 276 21.40 12.22 17.55
CA GLY A 276 20.01 11.78 17.62
C GLY A 276 19.23 12.06 16.32
N CYS A 277 19.93 12.07 15.18
CA CYS A 277 19.41 12.56 13.90
C CYS A 277 19.72 11.60 12.74
N PHE A 278 19.01 11.78 11.62
CA PHE A 278 19.29 11.10 10.35
C PHE A 278 20.01 12.04 9.38
N ASP A 279 21.20 11.65 8.96
CA ASP A 279 21.98 12.33 7.92
C ASP A 279 21.45 11.90 6.55
N TRP A 280 20.86 12.85 5.81
CA TRP A 280 20.34 12.59 4.47
C TRP A 280 21.45 12.24 3.48
N GLU A 281 22.60 12.92 3.50
CA GLU A 281 23.65 12.70 2.50
C GLU A 281 24.27 11.31 2.66
N THR A 282 24.62 10.95 3.90
CA THR A 282 25.26 9.66 4.20
C THR A 282 24.28 8.54 4.55
N LYS A 283 22.97 8.80 4.49
CA LYS A 283 21.88 7.85 4.81
C LYS A 283 22.11 7.11 6.14
N THR A 284 22.54 7.86 7.15
CA THR A 284 23.09 7.32 8.40
C THR A 284 22.38 7.89 9.63
N LEU A 285 22.02 7.03 10.58
CA LEU A 285 21.53 7.45 11.89
C LEU A 285 22.72 7.79 12.80
N VAL A 286 22.86 9.06 13.16
CA VAL A 286 23.90 9.59 14.06
C VAL A 286 23.39 9.50 15.50
N ILE A 287 23.52 8.33 16.11
CA ILE A 287 22.98 8.04 17.46
C ILE A 287 23.81 8.77 18.54
N GLY A 288 25.10 8.99 18.30
CA GLY A 288 25.96 9.76 19.21
C GLY A 288 27.32 10.11 18.60
N MET A 289 28.20 10.75 19.39
CA MET A 289 29.47 11.32 18.90
C MET A 289 30.36 10.33 18.11
N PHE A 290 30.33 9.05 18.48
CA PHE A 290 31.08 7.97 17.81
C PHE A 290 30.19 6.79 17.40
N ARG A 291 28.87 6.92 17.46
CA ARG A 291 27.91 5.86 17.13
C ARG A 291 27.08 6.28 15.93
N LYS A 292 27.34 5.63 14.80
CA LYS A 292 26.69 5.87 13.51
C LYS A 292 26.22 4.54 12.96
N ARG A 293 24.93 4.44 12.59
CA ARG A 293 24.37 3.27 11.91
C ARG A 293 24.00 3.64 10.48
N GLU A 294 24.82 3.20 9.54
CA GLU A 294 24.53 3.32 8.09
C GLU A 294 23.29 2.48 7.75
N LEU A 295 22.34 3.07 7.02
CA LEU A 295 21.16 2.38 6.50
C LEU A 295 21.32 2.18 4.99
N LYS A 296 21.39 0.93 4.54
CA LYS A 296 21.57 0.60 3.13
C LYS A 296 20.23 0.38 2.45
N TYR A 297 19.93 1.27 1.51
CA TYR A 297 18.77 1.23 0.64
C TYR A 297 19.17 0.76 -0.78
N SER A 298 18.35 -0.08 -1.39
CA SER A 298 18.53 -0.50 -2.79
C SER A 298 18.18 0.62 -3.78
N LYS A 299 17.29 1.52 -3.37
CA LYS A 299 16.74 2.60 -4.20
C LYS A 299 16.29 3.77 -3.35
N VAL A 300 16.83 4.94 -3.64
CA VAL A 300 16.36 6.23 -3.12
C VAL A 300 15.49 6.89 -4.21
N VAL A 301 14.39 7.52 -3.82
CA VAL A 301 13.49 8.25 -4.71
C VAL A 301 13.17 9.60 -4.07
N GLU A 302 13.31 10.68 -4.82
CA GLU A 302 12.97 12.04 -4.36
C GLU A 302 11.72 12.54 -5.08
N TRP A 303 10.79 13.13 -4.34
CA TRP A 303 9.52 13.68 -4.83
C TRP A 303 9.47 15.19 -4.64
N THR A 304 9.14 15.90 -5.72
CA THR A 304 9.03 17.36 -5.76
C THR A 304 7.58 17.81 -5.53
#